data_AF-A0A438E050-F1
#
_entry.id   AF-A0A438E050-F1
#
_cell.length_a   1.000
_cell.length_b   1.000
_cell.length_c   1.000
_cell.angle_alpha   90.00
_cell.angle_beta   90.00
_cell.angle_gamma   90.00
#
_symmetry.space_group_name_H-M   'P 1'
#
loop_
_entity.id
_entity.type
_entity.pdbx_description
1 polymer ?
#
loop_
_entity_poly.entity_id
_entity_poly.type
_entity_poly.pdbx_seq_one_letter_code
_entity_poly.pdbx_strand_id
1 'polypeptide(L)'
;MALNKLLDSTGSDIEKINNLKKQLSKQFAMKDLGAAKQILGMRIIRDKANGTLKLSQSEYVKKVLSRFNMNEAKPVSTPLGSHFKLSKEQSPKTEEERDHMSKVPYASAIGSLMYAMVCTRPDIAHAVGVVSRFMSASLKLQGYVDADFAGDIDSRKSTTGFVFTLGGTISWASNLQKIVTLSTTEAEYVAATEAGKEMIWLHGFLDELGKKQEMGILHSDSQSAIFLAKNSAFHSKSKHIQTKYHFIRYLVEDKLVILEKICGSKNPQTC
;
A
#
# COMPACT_ATOMS: atom_id res chain seq x y z
N MET A 1 9.65 10.21 18.92
CA MET A 1 10.12 11.59 18.67
C MET A 1 10.62 11.65 17.24
N ALA A 2 10.20 12.66 16.47
CA ALA A 2 10.24 12.68 15.02
C ALA A 2 11.67 12.86 14.45
N LEU A 3 12.18 11.85 13.75
CA LEU A 3 13.42 11.95 12.96
C LEU A 3 13.26 12.90 11.75
N ASN A 4 12.02 13.18 11.35
CA ASN A 4 11.71 14.01 10.18
C ASN A 4 12.03 15.51 10.39
N LYS A 5 12.14 16.01 11.63
CA LYS A 5 12.52 17.41 11.89
C LYS A 5 14.02 17.68 11.85
N LEU A 6 14.87 16.65 11.88
CA LEU A 6 16.34 16.80 11.91
C LEU A 6 16.97 16.81 10.51
N LEU A 7 16.33 16.19 9.53
CA LEU A 7 16.82 16.17 8.14
C LEU A 7 16.49 17.46 7.39
N ASP A 8 15.36 18.11 7.68
CA ASP A 8 15.03 19.41 7.08
C ASP A 8 15.86 20.58 7.65
N SER A 9 16.36 20.47 8.90
CA SER A 9 17.19 21.53 9.52
C SER A 9 18.69 21.40 9.25
N THR A 10 19.15 20.31 8.61
CA THR A 10 20.58 20.02 8.35
C THR A 10 20.93 19.98 6.86
N GLY A 11 19.96 20.19 5.96
CA GLY A 11 20.09 19.97 4.52
C GLY A 11 21.23 20.70 3.81
N SER A 12 21.87 21.69 4.44
CA SER A 12 22.97 22.48 3.86
C SER A 12 24.33 22.31 4.56
N ASP A 13 24.41 21.68 5.74
CA ASP A 13 25.63 21.69 6.57
C ASP A 13 26.19 20.26 6.78
N ILE A 14 27.19 19.93 5.95
CA ILE A 14 27.85 18.62 5.92
C ILE A 14 28.52 18.29 7.26
N GLU A 15 29.03 19.28 7.99
CA GLU A 15 29.66 19.04 9.30
C GLU A 15 28.64 18.58 10.34
N LYS A 16 27.46 19.21 10.36
CA LYS A 16 26.38 18.80 11.26
C LYS A 16 25.88 17.39 10.95
N ILE A 17 25.74 17.05 9.66
CA ILE A 17 25.35 15.70 9.24
C ILE A 17 26.40 14.67 9.69
N ASN A 18 27.69 14.98 9.52
CA ASN A 18 28.77 14.07 9.93
C ASN A 18 28.85 13.92 11.45
N ASN A 19 28.67 14.99 12.21
CA ASN A 19 28.64 14.93 13.67
C ASN A 19 27.45 14.09 14.16
N LEU A 20 26.27 14.27 13.55
CA LEU A 20 25.08 13.46 13.84
C LEU A 20 25.32 11.97 13.53
N LYS A 21 25.90 11.65 12.37
CA LYS A 21 26.29 10.27 12.02
C LYS A 21 27.22 9.66 13.07
N LYS A 22 28.21 10.43 13.55
CA LYS A 22 29.19 10.01 14.55
C LYS A 22 28.56 9.80 15.94
N GLN A 23 27.56 10.61 16.30
CA GLN A 23 26.79 10.42 17.53
C GLN A 23 25.93 9.15 17.45
N LEU A 24 25.25 8.93 16.32
CA LEU A 24 24.42 7.74 16.11
C LEU A 24 25.26 6.46 16.09
N SER A 25 26.44 6.47 15.46
CA SER A 25 27.31 5.29 15.38
C SER A 25 27.91 4.86 16.72
N LYS A 26 27.88 5.73 17.74
CA LYS A 26 28.27 5.38 19.11
C LYS A 26 27.18 4.63 19.86
N GLN A 27 25.92 4.84 19.51
CA GLN A 27 24.77 4.25 20.19
C GLN A 27 24.20 3.04 19.44
N PHE A 28 24.35 3.01 18.10
CA PHE A 28 23.76 1.99 17.24
C PHE A 28 24.82 1.36 16.35
N ALA A 29 24.73 0.04 16.15
CA ALA A 29 25.55 -0.68 15.18
C ALA A 29 25.10 -0.31 13.75
N MET A 30 25.67 0.76 13.20
CA MET A 30 25.32 1.28 11.87
C MET A 30 26.52 1.30 10.92
N LYS A 31 26.24 1.13 9.63
CA LYS A 31 27.23 1.25 8.56
C LYS A 31 26.82 2.38 7.63
N ASP A 32 27.70 3.35 7.41
CA ASP A 32 27.48 4.40 6.42
C ASP A 32 27.66 3.81 5.02
N LEU A 33 26.55 3.67 4.29
CA LEU A 33 26.52 3.17 2.91
C LEU A 33 26.71 4.30 1.89
N GLY A 34 26.97 5.53 2.36
CA GLY A 34 27.11 6.72 1.54
C GLY A 34 25.76 7.24 1.04
N ALA A 35 25.76 7.86 -0.13
CA ALA A 35 24.53 8.39 -0.72
C ALA A 35 23.56 7.26 -1.08
N ALA A 36 22.29 7.40 -0.69
CA ALA A 36 21.25 6.44 -1.03
C ALA A 36 21.18 6.23 -2.55
N LYS A 37 21.34 4.97 -2.97
CA LYS A 37 21.29 4.54 -4.38
C LYS A 37 19.91 4.00 -4.77
N GLN A 38 19.08 3.65 -3.80
CA GLN A 38 17.76 3.08 -4.01
C GLN A 38 16.79 3.53 -2.91
N ILE A 39 15.53 3.73 -3.25
CA ILE A 39 14.43 4.00 -2.31
C ILE A 39 13.16 3.33 -2.81
N LEU A 40 12.51 2.52 -1.98
CA LEU A 40 11.28 1.79 -2.33
C LEU A 40 11.40 1.03 -3.67
N GLY A 41 12.54 0.37 -3.91
CA GLY A 41 12.81 -0.33 -5.17
C GLY A 41 13.18 0.57 -6.37
N MET A 42 13.12 1.89 -6.24
CA MET A 42 13.49 2.86 -7.28
C MET A 42 14.96 3.24 -7.19
N ARG A 43 15.69 3.21 -8.31
CA ARG A 43 17.07 3.65 -8.37
C ARG A 43 17.15 5.17 -8.34
N ILE A 44 18.03 5.70 -7.48
CA ILE A 44 18.32 7.12 -7.36
C ILE A 44 19.59 7.41 -8.16
N ILE A 45 19.50 8.28 -9.15
CA ILE A 45 20.61 8.74 -9.97
C ILE A 45 20.86 10.20 -9.62
N ARG A 46 22.05 10.50 -9.09
CA ARG A 46 22.46 11.84 -8.68
C ARG A 46 23.54 12.33 -9.62
N ASP A 47 23.28 13.43 -10.30
CA ASP A 47 24.29 14.15 -11.05
C ASP A 47 24.60 15.45 -10.31
N LYS A 48 25.71 15.45 -9.57
CA LYS A 48 26.13 16.60 -8.76
C LYS A 48 26.64 17.76 -9.63
N ALA A 49 27.18 17.48 -10.81
CA ALA A 49 27.71 18.51 -11.70
C ALA A 49 26.58 19.37 -12.27
N ASN A 50 25.48 18.71 -12.66
CA ASN A 50 24.29 19.37 -13.20
C ASN A 50 23.21 19.64 -12.14
N GLY A 51 23.45 19.30 -10.87
CA GLY A 51 22.49 19.47 -9.78
C GLY A 51 21.19 18.67 -9.95
N THR A 52 21.19 17.56 -10.72
CA THR A 52 19.96 16.81 -11.03
C THR A 52 19.83 15.53 -10.21
N LEU A 53 18.58 15.23 -9.84
CA LEU A 53 18.16 14.00 -9.19
C LEU A 53 17.14 13.30 -10.09
N LYS A 54 17.41 12.05 -10.47
CA LYS A 54 16.49 11.23 -11.26
C LYS A 54 16.12 9.97 -10.48
N LEU A 55 14.86 9.56 -10.59
CA LEU A 55 14.36 8.30 -10.09
C LEU A 55 14.08 7.36 -11.26
N SER A 56 14.43 6.09 -11.14
CA SER A 56 14.18 5.08 -12.17
C SER A 56 13.60 3.80 -11.59
N GLN A 57 12.53 3.31 -12.21
CA GLN A 57 11.87 2.03 -11.92
C GLN A 57 12.11 0.98 -13.01
N SER A 58 13.18 1.08 -13.81
CA SER A 58 13.43 0.16 -14.93
C SER A 58 13.42 -1.32 -14.51
N GLU A 59 13.95 -1.66 -13.34
CA GLU A 59 13.93 -3.03 -12.81
C GLU A 59 12.52 -3.50 -12.46
N TYR A 60 11.72 -2.63 -11.84
CA TYR A 60 10.32 -2.92 -11.55
C TYR A 60 9.52 -3.17 -12.83
N VAL A 61 9.66 -2.28 -13.84
CA VAL A 61 8.96 -2.43 -15.13
C VAL A 61 9.34 -3.75 -15.80
N LYS A 62 10.62 -4.15 -15.78
CA LYS A 62 11.06 -5.45 -16.31
C LYS A 62 10.38 -6.62 -15.58
N LYS A 63 10.32 -6.58 -14.25
CA LYS A 63 9.61 -7.61 -13.45
C LYS A 63 8.12 -7.68 -13.81
N VAL A 64 7.46 -6.54 -14.01
CA VAL A 64 6.06 -6.48 -14.44
C VAL A 64 5.90 -7.10 -15.83
N LEU A 65 6.75 -6.75 -16.81
CA LEU A 65 6.70 -7.35 -18.14
C LEU A 65 6.88 -8.86 -18.09
N SER A 66 7.83 -9.36 -17.30
CA SER A 66 8.01 -10.80 -17.13
C SER A 66 6.81 -11.48 -16.46
N ARG A 67 6.23 -10.85 -15.43
CA ARG A 67 5.05 -11.36 -14.71
C ARG A 67 3.83 -11.55 -15.63
N PHE A 68 3.64 -10.68 -16.60
CA PHE A 68 2.52 -10.73 -17.54
C PHE A 68 2.90 -11.28 -18.92
N ASN A 69 4.06 -11.94 -19.06
CA ASN A 69 4.55 -12.52 -20.32
C ASN A 69 4.67 -11.53 -21.49
N MET A 70 5.09 -10.29 -21.21
CA MET A 70 5.22 -9.19 -22.17
C MET A 70 6.67 -8.77 -22.44
N ASN A 71 7.66 -9.66 -22.25
CA ASN A 71 9.08 -9.32 -22.41
C ASN A 71 9.44 -8.86 -23.84
N GLU A 72 8.70 -9.31 -24.84
CA GLU A 72 8.91 -8.97 -26.26
C GLU A 72 7.97 -7.86 -26.75
N ALA A 73 7.25 -7.18 -25.84
CA ALA A 73 6.37 -6.10 -26.21
C ALA A 73 7.14 -4.94 -26.86
N LYS A 74 6.63 -4.44 -28.00
CA LYS A 74 7.24 -3.32 -28.72
C LYS A 74 7.07 -2.02 -27.91
N PRO A 75 8.14 -1.22 -27.75
CA PRO A 75 8.02 0.07 -27.09
C PRO A 75 7.19 1.03 -27.96
N VAL A 76 6.27 1.74 -27.31
CA VAL A 76 5.44 2.77 -27.94
C VAL A 76 5.56 4.07 -27.17
N SER A 77 5.63 5.20 -27.88
CA SER A 77 5.68 6.54 -27.27
C SER A 77 4.33 7.01 -26.77
N THR A 78 3.23 6.48 -27.32
CA THR A 78 1.87 6.86 -26.95
C THR A 78 1.13 5.67 -26.31
N PRO A 79 0.99 5.70 -24.98
CA PRO A 79 0.13 4.89 -24.12
C PRO A 79 -1.00 4.12 -24.79
N LEU A 80 -1.86 4.97 -25.32
CA LEU A 80 -3.16 4.67 -25.89
C LEU A 80 -3.38 5.71 -26.99
N GLY A 81 -3.38 5.26 -28.25
CA GLY A 81 -3.64 6.15 -29.39
C GLY A 81 -5.06 6.70 -29.37
N SER A 82 -5.25 7.93 -29.86
CA SER A 82 -6.55 8.62 -29.89
C SER A 82 -7.65 7.88 -30.68
N HIS A 83 -7.25 6.98 -31.59
CA HIS A 83 -8.15 6.14 -32.37
C HIS A 83 -8.74 4.98 -31.56
N PHE A 84 -8.16 4.61 -30.41
CA PHE A 84 -8.70 3.58 -29.54
C PHE A 84 -9.86 4.14 -28.71
N LYS A 85 -11.09 3.89 -29.16
CA LYS A 85 -12.31 4.16 -28.39
C LYS A 85 -12.74 2.90 -27.67
N LEU A 86 -12.31 2.76 -26.41
CA LEU A 86 -12.69 1.64 -25.58
C LEU A 86 -14.13 1.81 -25.07
N SER A 87 -14.92 0.74 -25.13
CA SER A 87 -16.36 0.77 -24.83
C SER A 87 -16.81 -0.52 -24.12
N LYS A 88 -17.94 -0.48 -23.40
CA LYS A 88 -18.43 -1.64 -22.62
C LYS A 88 -18.83 -2.80 -23.53
N GLU A 89 -19.08 -2.52 -24.80
CA GLU A 89 -19.36 -3.47 -25.86
C GLU A 89 -18.18 -4.40 -26.16
N GLN A 90 -16.97 -4.04 -25.70
CA GLN A 90 -15.76 -4.87 -25.76
C GLN A 90 -15.54 -5.70 -24.49
N SER A 91 -16.39 -5.54 -23.47
CA SER A 91 -16.38 -6.42 -22.30
C SER A 91 -16.92 -7.80 -22.67
N PRO A 92 -16.51 -8.86 -21.94
CA PRO A 92 -17.00 -10.23 -22.16
C PRO A 92 -18.53 -10.31 -22.13
N LYS A 93 -19.13 -10.92 -23.15
CA LYS A 93 -20.58 -11.06 -23.32
C LYS A 93 -21.06 -12.47 -23.03
N THR A 94 -20.28 -13.48 -23.41
CA THR A 94 -20.65 -14.89 -23.21
C THR A 94 -20.08 -15.44 -21.90
N GLU A 95 -20.64 -16.55 -21.42
CA GLU A 95 -20.11 -17.24 -20.23
C GLU A 95 -18.66 -17.68 -20.45
N GLU A 96 -18.34 -18.18 -21.63
CA GLU A 96 -17.02 -18.66 -22.00
C GLU A 96 -15.99 -17.53 -22.03
N GLU A 97 -16.37 -16.35 -22.54
CA GLU A 97 -15.50 -15.17 -22.52
C GLU A 97 -15.25 -14.69 -21.08
N ARG A 98 -16.28 -14.74 -20.21
CA ARG A 98 -16.13 -14.40 -18.78
C ARG A 98 -15.25 -15.40 -18.05
N ASP A 99 -15.42 -16.68 -18.31
CA ASP A 99 -14.61 -17.75 -17.74
C ASP A 99 -13.15 -17.64 -18.19
N HIS A 100 -12.92 -17.32 -19.47
CA HIS A 100 -11.59 -17.01 -19.95
C HIS A 100 -11.00 -15.79 -19.23
N MET A 101 -11.78 -14.71 -19.11
CA MET A 101 -11.31 -13.46 -18.52
C MET A 101 -11.11 -13.52 -17.01
N SER A 102 -11.82 -14.40 -16.30
CA SER A 102 -11.58 -14.68 -14.88
C SER A 102 -10.17 -15.21 -14.61
N LYS A 103 -9.56 -15.88 -15.60
CA LYS A 103 -8.18 -16.41 -15.52
C LYS A 103 -7.12 -15.35 -15.85
N VAL A 104 -7.52 -14.24 -16.47
CA VAL A 104 -6.60 -13.15 -16.78
C VAL A 104 -6.55 -12.20 -15.58
N PRO A 105 -5.36 -11.97 -14.98
CA PRO A 105 -5.21 -11.15 -13.78
C PRO A 105 -5.26 -9.65 -14.12
N TYR A 106 -6.34 -9.19 -14.76
CA TYR A 106 -6.51 -7.82 -15.25
C TYR A 106 -6.31 -6.79 -14.14
N ALA A 107 -6.90 -7.03 -12.97
CA ALA A 107 -6.76 -6.14 -11.83
C ALA A 107 -5.32 -6.03 -11.31
N SER A 108 -4.59 -7.15 -11.31
CA SER A 108 -3.17 -7.17 -10.94
C SER A 108 -2.31 -6.39 -11.94
N ALA A 109 -2.64 -6.47 -13.23
CA ALA A 109 -1.97 -5.70 -14.28
C ALA A 109 -2.20 -4.20 -14.08
N ILE A 110 -3.44 -3.77 -13.85
CA ILE A 110 -3.77 -2.37 -13.55
C ILE A 110 -3.03 -1.89 -12.31
N GLY A 111 -3.06 -2.64 -11.20
CA GLY A 111 -2.36 -2.26 -9.96
C GLY A 111 -0.85 -2.11 -10.18
N SER A 112 -0.25 -3.01 -10.97
CA SER A 112 1.18 -2.92 -11.32
C SER A 112 1.51 -1.67 -12.14
N LEU A 113 0.63 -1.31 -13.09
CA LEU A 113 0.78 -0.09 -13.88
C LEU A 113 0.55 1.18 -13.06
N MET A 114 -0.40 1.16 -12.11
CA MET A 114 -0.67 2.30 -11.22
C MET A 114 0.54 2.64 -10.35
N TYR A 115 1.27 1.64 -9.84
CA TYR A 115 2.50 1.92 -9.08
C TYR A 115 3.56 2.62 -9.93
N ALA A 116 3.78 2.16 -11.17
CA ALA A 116 4.69 2.82 -12.09
C ALA A 116 4.23 4.26 -12.41
N MET A 117 2.92 4.43 -12.65
CA MET A 117 2.28 5.71 -12.94
C MET A 117 2.50 6.75 -11.85
N VAL A 118 2.26 6.38 -10.59
CA VAL A 118 2.36 7.29 -9.44
C VAL A 118 3.81 7.68 -9.15
N CYS A 119 4.76 6.76 -9.33
CA CYS A 119 6.13 7.00 -8.90
C CYS A 119 7.02 7.63 -9.98
N THR A 120 7.04 7.09 -11.21
CA THR A 120 8.05 7.49 -12.22
C THR A 120 7.51 7.63 -13.65
N ARG A 121 6.28 7.19 -13.95
CA ARG A 121 5.69 7.17 -15.28
C ARG A 121 4.33 7.88 -15.35
N PRO A 122 4.23 9.18 -15.01
CA PRO A 122 2.96 9.90 -15.10
C PRO A 122 2.41 9.95 -16.54
N ASP A 123 3.25 9.73 -17.55
CA ASP A 123 2.87 9.67 -18.97
C ASP A 123 1.91 8.52 -19.32
N ILE A 124 1.88 7.43 -18.54
CA ILE A 124 0.91 6.35 -18.75
C ILE A 124 -0.45 6.60 -18.07
N ALA A 125 -0.60 7.70 -17.32
CA ALA A 125 -1.76 7.92 -16.46
C ALA A 125 -3.09 7.92 -17.21
N HIS A 126 -3.13 8.56 -18.39
CA HIS A 126 -4.33 8.57 -19.21
C HIS A 126 -4.72 7.16 -19.68
N ALA A 127 -3.75 6.37 -20.15
CA ALA A 127 -4.00 5.00 -20.61
C ALA A 127 -4.50 4.13 -19.45
N VAL A 128 -3.82 4.17 -18.30
CA VAL A 128 -4.20 3.42 -17.09
C VAL A 128 -5.59 3.82 -16.59
N GLY A 129 -5.91 5.12 -16.58
CA GLY A 129 -7.23 5.62 -16.18
C GLY A 129 -8.35 5.23 -17.15
N VAL A 130 -8.05 5.07 -18.44
CA VAL A 130 -9.03 4.56 -19.41
C VAL A 130 -9.29 3.08 -19.16
N VAL A 131 -8.24 2.26 -19.05
CA VAL A 131 -8.38 0.80 -18.93
C VAL A 131 -8.91 0.38 -17.55
N SER A 132 -8.66 1.14 -16.49
CA SER A 132 -9.20 0.85 -15.15
C SER A 132 -10.74 0.91 -15.08
N ARG A 133 -11.40 1.66 -15.98
CA ARG A 133 -12.87 1.70 -16.08
C ARG A 133 -13.51 0.37 -16.48
N PHE A 134 -12.74 -0.53 -17.07
CA PHE A 134 -13.18 -1.84 -17.53
C PHE A 134 -12.88 -2.96 -16.52
N MET A 135 -12.42 -2.62 -15.31
CA MET A 135 -12.32 -3.59 -14.24
C MET A 135 -13.74 -4.02 -13.85
N SER A 136 -14.19 -5.15 -14.39
CA SER A 136 -15.54 -5.68 -14.23
C SER A 136 -15.82 -6.27 -12.84
N ALA A 137 -15.08 -5.81 -11.83
CA ALA A 137 -15.34 -6.19 -10.46
C ALA A 137 -16.49 -5.33 -9.92
N SER A 138 -17.35 -5.98 -9.14
CA SER A 138 -18.34 -5.30 -8.30
C SER A 138 -17.68 -4.08 -7.65
N LEU A 139 -18.26 -2.89 -7.82
CA LEU A 139 -17.84 -1.68 -7.11
C LEU A 139 -18.27 -1.84 -5.67
N LYS A 140 -17.58 -2.74 -4.96
CA LYS A 140 -17.66 -2.99 -3.53
C LYS A 140 -16.33 -2.56 -2.93
N LEU A 141 -16.40 -1.68 -1.94
CA LEU A 141 -15.22 -1.26 -1.20
C LEU A 141 -14.70 -2.43 -0.35
N GLN A 142 -13.49 -2.89 -0.66
CA GLN A 142 -12.79 -3.93 0.08
C GLN A 142 -11.43 -3.41 0.54
N GLY A 143 -11.09 -3.63 1.80
CA GLY A 143 -9.76 -3.34 2.35
C GLY A 143 -9.03 -4.63 2.69
N TYR A 144 -7.72 -4.63 2.56
CA TYR A 144 -6.83 -5.68 3.01
C TYR A 144 -5.76 -5.05 3.87
N VAL A 145 -5.47 -5.67 5.02
CA VAL A 145 -4.51 -5.16 5.98
C VAL A 145 -3.55 -6.26 6.42
N ASP A 146 -2.32 -5.86 6.71
CA ASP A 146 -1.24 -6.71 7.20
C ASP A 146 -0.27 -5.88 8.07
N ALA A 147 0.47 -6.55 8.94
CA ALA A 147 1.55 -5.93 9.69
C ALA A 147 2.82 -6.78 9.70
N ASP A 148 3.93 -6.18 9.28
CA ASP A 148 5.26 -6.75 9.47
C ASP A 148 5.77 -6.43 10.89
N PHE A 149 5.75 -7.43 11.78
CA PHE A 149 6.08 -7.25 13.19
C PHE A 149 7.58 -7.03 13.42
N ALA A 150 7.91 -5.89 14.04
CA ALA A 150 9.27 -5.52 14.41
C ALA A 150 10.30 -5.64 13.25
N GLY A 151 9.83 -5.46 12.00
CA GLY A 151 10.64 -5.56 10.79
C GLY A 151 11.68 -4.44 10.66
N ASP A 152 11.46 -3.29 11.29
CA ASP A 152 12.46 -2.22 11.35
C ASP A 152 13.55 -2.56 12.38
N ILE A 153 14.76 -2.82 11.89
CA ILE A 153 15.87 -3.29 12.73
C ILE A 153 16.28 -2.23 13.77
N ASP A 154 16.23 -0.95 13.40
CA ASP A 154 16.74 0.14 14.23
C ASP A 154 15.80 0.49 15.39
N SER A 155 14.51 0.65 15.10
CA SER A 155 13.51 1.05 16.09
C SER A 155 12.67 -0.10 16.63
N ARG A 156 12.80 -1.31 16.05
CA ARG A 156 12.00 -2.51 16.35
C ARG A 156 10.49 -2.28 16.21
N LYS A 157 10.12 -1.26 15.44
CA LYS A 157 8.73 -0.94 15.14
C LYS A 157 8.21 -1.83 14.02
N SER A 158 6.93 -2.13 14.10
CA SER A 158 6.23 -2.88 13.08
C SER A 158 5.85 -1.96 11.92
N THR A 159 5.68 -2.50 10.72
CA THR A 159 5.19 -1.77 9.55
C THR A 159 3.75 -2.17 9.29
N THR A 160 2.84 -1.19 9.20
CA THR A 160 1.45 -1.40 8.79
C THR A 160 1.34 -1.27 7.28
N GLY A 161 0.81 -2.30 6.63
CA GLY A 161 0.42 -2.28 5.22
C GLY A 161 -1.10 -2.36 5.08
N PHE A 162 -1.67 -1.54 4.20
CA PHE A 162 -3.04 -1.76 3.73
C PHE A 162 -3.21 -1.41 2.27
N VAL A 163 -4.19 -2.05 1.63
CA VAL A 163 -4.67 -1.72 0.29
C VAL A 163 -6.18 -1.78 0.24
N PHE A 164 -6.80 -0.76 -0.34
CA PHE A 164 -8.22 -0.67 -0.62
C PHE A 164 -8.47 -0.81 -2.10
N THR A 165 -9.54 -1.54 -2.42
CA THR A 165 -9.99 -1.80 -3.77
C THR A 165 -11.46 -1.44 -3.94
N LEU A 166 -11.80 -0.85 -5.08
CA LEU A 166 -13.14 -0.58 -5.56
C LEU A 166 -13.15 -0.84 -7.07
N GLY A 167 -13.43 -2.08 -7.46
CA GLY A 167 -13.19 -2.54 -8.84
C GLY A 167 -11.71 -2.72 -9.17
N GLY A 168 -10.80 -1.94 -8.56
CA GLY A 168 -9.34 -2.02 -8.56
C GLY A 168 -8.72 -1.22 -7.41
N THR A 169 -7.39 -1.18 -7.30
CA THR A 169 -6.71 -0.48 -6.20
C THR A 169 -6.96 1.04 -6.24
N ILE A 170 -7.46 1.60 -5.14
CA ILE A 170 -7.82 3.02 -5.03
C ILE A 170 -7.06 3.77 -3.93
N SER A 171 -6.68 3.09 -2.84
CA SER A 171 -5.86 3.65 -1.76
C SER A 171 -4.95 2.56 -1.22
N TRP A 172 -3.73 2.91 -0.85
CA TRP A 172 -2.80 1.99 -0.21
C TRP A 172 -1.80 2.78 0.62
N ALA A 173 -1.29 2.16 1.67
CA ALA A 173 -0.18 2.72 2.43
C ALA A 173 0.68 1.61 3.04
N SER A 174 1.96 1.93 3.24
CA SER A 174 2.90 1.11 3.99
C SER A 174 3.68 2.04 4.90
N ASN A 175 3.33 2.07 6.19
CA ASN A 175 3.84 3.04 7.14
C ASN A 175 4.42 2.35 8.38
N LEU A 176 5.57 2.83 8.84
CA LEU A 176 6.12 2.42 10.12
C LEU A 176 5.17 2.83 11.26
N GLN A 177 4.82 1.90 12.14
CA GLN A 177 3.92 2.17 13.26
C GLN A 177 4.52 3.21 14.20
N LYS A 178 3.66 4.07 14.75
CA LYS A 178 4.14 5.15 15.65
C LYS A 178 4.68 4.60 16.97
N ILE A 179 4.29 3.38 17.35
CA ILE A 179 4.63 2.70 18.59
C ILE A 179 5.43 1.42 18.31
N VAL A 180 6.15 0.93 19.32
CA VAL A 180 6.68 -0.44 19.34
C VAL A 180 5.59 -1.32 19.92
N THR A 181 5.21 -2.37 19.19
CA THR A 181 4.25 -3.38 19.64
C THR A 181 4.98 -4.54 20.30
N LEU A 182 4.34 -5.18 21.28
CA LEU A 182 4.92 -6.28 22.06
C LEU A 182 4.60 -7.66 21.48
N SER A 183 3.72 -7.74 20.49
CA SER A 183 3.40 -8.99 19.79
C SER A 183 2.96 -8.75 18.34
N THR A 184 3.02 -9.80 17.52
CA THR A 184 2.46 -9.81 16.17
C THR A 184 0.98 -9.47 16.17
N THR A 185 0.23 -10.00 17.15
CA THR A 185 -1.20 -9.72 17.31
C THR A 185 -1.48 -8.24 17.58
N GLU A 186 -0.65 -7.58 18.40
CA GLU A 186 -0.78 -6.15 18.65
C GLU A 186 -0.43 -5.32 17.41
N ALA A 187 0.60 -5.70 16.65
CA ALA A 187 0.95 -5.05 15.38
C ALA A 187 -0.20 -5.11 14.37
N GLU A 188 -0.79 -6.28 14.19
CA GLU A 188 -1.95 -6.51 13.33
C GLU A 188 -3.17 -5.72 13.79
N TYR A 189 -3.41 -5.65 15.10
CA TYR A 189 -4.51 -4.88 15.68
C TYR A 189 -4.35 -3.36 15.48
N VAL A 190 -3.12 -2.86 15.61
CA VAL A 190 -2.77 -1.47 15.27
C VAL A 190 -3.01 -1.21 13.78
N ALA A 191 -2.55 -2.12 12.91
CA ALA A 191 -2.73 -2.02 11.47
C ALA A 191 -4.21 -1.98 11.08
N ALA A 192 -5.02 -2.90 11.61
CA ALA A 192 -6.47 -2.94 11.39
C ALA A 192 -7.16 -1.65 11.83
N THR A 193 -6.68 -1.00 12.90
CA THR A 193 -7.22 0.29 13.33
C THR A 193 -6.93 1.41 12.34
N GLU A 194 -5.69 1.50 11.85
CA GLU A 194 -5.32 2.54 10.87
C GLU A 194 -6.07 2.31 9.54
N ALA A 195 -6.19 1.07 9.08
CA ALA A 195 -7.01 0.73 7.92
C ALA A 195 -8.50 1.01 8.16
N GLY A 196 -9.04 0.75 9.36
CA GLY A 196 -10.42 1.08 9.69
C GLY A 196 -10.76 2.57 9.56
N LYS A 197 -9.83 3.46 9.94
CA LYS A 197 -9.98 4.91 9.75
C LYS A 197 -10.05 5.28 8.27
N GLU A 198 -9.14 4.72 7.47
CA GLU A 198 -9.12 4.93 6.02
C GLU A 198 -10.43 4.45 5.37
N MET A 199 -10.95 3.30 5.79
CA MET A 199 -12.21 2.75 5.27
C MET A 199 -13.40 3.68 5.53
N ILE A 200 -13.51 4.27 6.72
CA ILE A 200 -14.59 5.23 7.02
C ILE A 200 -14.47 6.47 6.13
N TRP A 201 -13.24 6.98 5.96
CA TRP A 201 -13.00 8.12 5.11
C TRP A 201 -13.39 7.84 3.65
N LEU A 202 -13.00 6.67 3.13
CA LEU A 202 -13.39 6.21 1.78
C LEU A 202 -14.91 6.03 1.64
N HIS A 203 -15.59 5.53 2.66
CA HIS A 203 -17.06 5.45 2.66
C HIS A 203 -17.72 6.82 2.56
N GLY A 204 -17.29 7.78 3.38
CA GLY A 204 -17.80 9.15 3.33
C GLY A 204 -17.56 9.79 1.96
N PHE A 205 -16.35 9.61 1.42
CA PHE A 205 -16.01 10.10 0.08
C PHE A 205 -16.89 9.49 -1.02
N LEU A 206 -17.16 8.18 -0.95
CA LEU A 206 -18.04 7.52 -1.93
C LEU A 206 -19.50 7.95 -1.79
N ASP A 207 -19.97 8.26 -0.58
CA ASP A 207 -21.31 8.80 -0.35
C ASP A 207 -21.47 10.20 -0.97
N GLU A 208 -20.48 11.08 -0.80
CA GLU A 208 -20.43 12.40 -1.45
C GLU A 208 -20.46 12.31 -2.99
N LEU A 209 -19.83 11.28 -3.56
CA LEU A 209 -19.87 11.01 -5.00
C LEU A 209 -21.18 10.35 -5.48
N GLY A 210 -22.15 10.11 -4.59
CA GLY A 210 -23.41 9.44 -4.90
C GLY A 210 -23.24 7.94 -5.20
N LYS A 211 -22.14 7.33 -4.74
CA LYS A 211 -21.79 5.91 -4.94
C LYS A 211 -21.94 5.12 -3.64
N LYS A 212 -23.12 5.20 -3.02
CA LYS A 212 -23.45 4.46 -1.79
C LYS A 212 -23.04 2.99 -1.89
N GLN A 213 -22.23 2.58 -0.93
CA GLN A 213 -21.73 1.22 -0.78
C GLN A 213 -22.47 0.53 0.36
N GLU A 214 -22.58 -0.79 0.27
CA GLU A 214 -22.81 -1.61 1.47
C GLU A 214 -21.60 -1.49 2.41
N MET A 215 -21.73 -2.00 3.63
CA MET A 215 -20.64 -1.94 4.60
C MET A 215 -19.33 -2.53 4.04
N GLY A 216 -18.24 -1.78 4.21
CA GLY A 216 -16.94 -2.17 3.69
C GLY A 216 -16.40 -3.37 4.45
N ILE A 217 -15.83 -4.32 3.71
CA ILE A 217 -15.18 -5.50 4.30
C ILE A 217 -13.69 -5.22 4.39
N LEU A 218 -13.16 -5.28 5.61
CA LEU A 218 -11.73 -5.22 5.90
C LEU A 218 -11.23 -6.63 6.18
N HIS A 219 -10.33 -7.12 5.33
CA HIS A 219 -9.73 -8.45 5.43
C HIS A 219 -8.40 -8.39 6.17
N SER A 220 -8.23 -9.25 7.17
CA SER A 220 -6.96 -9.48 7.88
C SER A 220 -6.68 -10.97 7.95
N ASP A 221 -5.41 -11.35 7.94
CA ASP A 221 -4.99 -12.73 8.16
C ASP A 221 -4.69 -13.03 9.64
N SER A 222 -4.91 -12.10 10.56
CA SER A 222 -4.63 -12.30 11.98
C SER A 222 -5.88 -12.66 12.76
N GLN A 223 -6.07 -13.96 13.03
CA GLN A 223 -7.26 -14.45 13.75
C GLN A 223 -7.35 -13.87 15.17
N SER A 224 -6.21 -13.69 15.84
CA SER A 224 -6.13 -13.13 17.18
C SER A 224 -6.48 -11.64 17.21
N ALA A 225 -6.02 -10.87 16.22
CA ALA A 225 -6.39 -9.45 16.11
C ALA A 225 -7.89 -9.28 15.81
N ILE A 226 -8.44 -10.11 14.91
CA ILE A 226 -9.87 -10.13 14.61
C ILE A 226 -10.69 -10.47 15.86
N PHE A 227 -10.25 -11.47 16.62
CA PHE A 227 -10.89 -11.86 17.86
C PHE A 227 -10.88 -10.71 18.89
N LEU A 228 -9.75 -10.01 19.04
CA LEU A 228 -9.62 -8.84 19.92
C LEU A 228 -10.47 -7.63 19.49
N ALA A 229 -10.76 -7.50 18.19
CA ALA A 229 -11.62 -6.45 17.65
C ALA A 229 -13.10 -6.76 17.86
N LYS A 230 -13.50 -8.03 17.70
CA LYS A 230 -14.90 -8.48 17.84
C LYS A 230 -15.35 -8.66 19.29
N ASN A 231 -14.42 -8.92 20.21
CA ASN A 231 -14.73 -9.16 21.62
C ASN A 231 -14.17 -8.03 22.48
N SER A 232 -15.04 -7.16 22.96
CA SER A 232 -14.71 -6.09 23.93
C SER A 232 -14.44 -6.60 25.35
N ALA A 233 -14.57 -7.91 25.59
CA ALA A 233 -14.26 -8.53 26.88
C ALA A 233 -12.80 -8.26 27.28
N PHE A 234 -12.63 -7.53 28.39
CA PHE A 234 -11.34 -7.15 28.95
C PHE A 234 -10.45 -8.38 29.22
N HIS A 235 -9.39 -8.54 28.42
CA HIS A 235 -8.34 -9.52 28.69
C HIS A 235 -7.17 -8.84 29.39
N SER A 236 -6.71 -9.40 30.51
CA SER A 236 -5.51 -8.93 31.23
C SER A 236 -4.30 -8.80 30.30
N LYS A 237 -4.20 -9.70 29.32
CA LYS A 237 -3.15 -9.74 28.30
C LYS A 237 -3.23 -8.61 27.26
N SER A 238 -4.32 -7.86 27.14
CA SER A 238 -4.46 -6.74 26.18
C SER A 238 -4.51 -5.37 26.85
N LYS A 239 -4.36 -5.28 28.18
CA LYS A 239 -4.43 -4.01 28.94
C LYS A 239 -3.34 -3.00 28.56
N HIS A 240 -2.21 -3.49 28.03
CA HIS A 240 -1.08 -2.65 27.62
C HIS A 240 -1.30 -1.96 26.26
N ILE A 241 -2.29 -2.41 25.48
CA ILE A 241 -2.60 -1.82 24.17
C ILE A 241 -3.20 -0.43 24.42
N GLN A 242 -2.66 0.59 23.73
CA GLN A 242 -3.15 1.96 23.89
C GLN A 242 -4.62 2.08 23.48
N THR A 243 -5.41 2.81 24.28
CA THR A 243 -6.86 2.96 24.10
C THR A 243 -7.27 3.43 22.70
N LYS A 244 -6.47 4.28 22.05
CA LYS A 244 -6.77 4.76 20.69
C LYS A 244 -6.85 3.63 19.64
N TYR A 245 -6.19 2.50 19.88
CA TYR A 245 -6.25 1.33 18.99
C TYR A 245 -7.46 0.45 19.27
N HIS A 246 -8.18 0.66 20.37
CA HIS A 246 -9.50 0.06 20.56
C HIS A 246 -10.58 0.71 19.71
N PHE A 247 -10.27 1.79 18.97
CA PHE A 247 -11.20 2.40 18.03
C PHE A 247 -11.76 1.40 17.02
N ILE A 248 -10.96 0.40 16.59
CA ILE A 248 -11.45 -0.66 15.70
C ILE A 248 -12.60 -1.49 16.31
N ARG A 249 -12.68 -1.63 17.65
CA ARG A 249 -13.81 -2.30 18.31
C ARG A 249 -15.09 -1.55 18.08
N TYR A 250 -15.06 -0.23 18.31
CA TYR A 250 -16.18 0.66 18.06
C TYR A 250 -16.68 0.51 16.61
N LEU A 251 -15.76 0.50 15.64
CA LEU A 251 -16.12 0.32 14.22
C LEU A 251 -16.80 -1.01 13.93
N VAL A 252 -16.37 -2.08 14.59
CA VAL A 252 -16.93 -3.42 14.41
C VAL A 252 -18.27 -3.58 15.16
N GLU A 253 -18.37 -3.03 16.37
CA GLU A 253 -19.57 -3.07 17.22
C GLU A 253 -20.73 -2.26 16.62
N ASP A 254 -20.45 -1.04 16.14
CA ASP A 254 -21.42 -0.19 15.43
C ASP A 254 -21.67 -0.66 13.98
N LYS A 255 -21.03 -1.77 13.58
CA LYS A 255 -21.09 -2.37 12.25
C LYS A 255 -20.70 -1.39 11.13
N LEU A 256 -19.83 -0.42 11.40
CA LEU A 256 -19.27 0.52 10.41
C LEU A 256 -18.18 -0.14 9.54
N VAL A 257 -17.58 -1.23 10.03
CA VAL A 257 -16.60 -2.04 9.30
C VAL A 257 -16.86 -3.51 9.61
N ILE A 258 -16.87 -4.34 8.56
CA ILE A 258 -16.91 -5.80 8.71
C ILE A 258 -15.47 -6.31 8.67
N LEU A 259 -14.96 -6.80 9.81
CA LEU A 259 -13.61 -7.37 9.89
C LEU A 259 -13.65 -8.90 9.66
N GLU A 260 -13.04 -9.36 8.57
CA GLU A 260 -13.07 -10.75 8.12
C GLU A 260 -11.70 -11.39 8.02
N LYS A 261 -11.66 -12.70 8.27
CA LYS A 261 -10.46 -13.51 8.14
C LYS A 261 -10.23 -13.83 6.66
N ILE A 262 -9.03 -13.58 6.17
CA ILE A 262 -8.54 -14.08 4.89
C ILE A 262 -7.36 -15.04 5.08
N CYS A 263 -7.14 -15.95 4.14
CA CYS A 263 -5.95 -16.77 4.13
C CYS A 263 -4.74 -15.92 3.70
N GLY A 264 -3.60 -16.05 4.37
CA GLY A 264 -2.40 -15.27 4.07
C GLY A 264 -1.93 -15.39 2.61
N SER A 265 -2.11 -16.54 1.96
CA SER A 265 -1.78 -16.71 0.52
C SER A 265 -2.70 -15.93 -0.44
N LYS A 266 -3.84 -15.44 0.06
CA LYS A 266 -4.82 -14.65 -0.69
C LYS A 266 -4.84 -13.18 -0.25
N ASN A 267 -4.05 -12.82 0.76
CA ASN A 267 -3.92 -11.44 1.19
C ASN A 267 -2.94 -10.72 0.24
N PRO A 268 -3.35 -9.64 -0.46
CA PRO A 268 -2.44 -8.90 -1.35
C PRO A 268 -1.32 -8.15 -0.62
N GLN A 269 -1.36 -8.10 0.72
CA GLN A 269 -0.37 -7.40 1.55
C GLN A 269 0.74 -8.29 2.10
N THR A 270 0.51 -9.60 2.23
CA THR A 270 1.54 -10.57 2.62
C THR A 270 2.54 -10.73 1.47
N CYS A 271 3.79 -10.34 1.71
CA CYS A 271 4.91 -10.57 0.79
C CYS A 271 5.52 -11.96 0.97
#